data_AF-A0A9N7V0Z0-F1
#
_entry.id   AF-A0A9N7V0Z0-F1
#
_cell.length_a   1.000
_cell.length_b   1.000
_cell.length_c   1.000
_cell.angle_alpha   90.00
_cell.angle_beta   90.00
_cell.angle_gamma   90.00
#
_symmetry.space_group_name_H-M   'P 1'
#
loop_
_entity.id
_entity.type
_entity.pdbx_description
1 polymer ?
#
loop_
_entity_poly.entity_id
_entity_poly.type
_entity_poly.pdbx_seq_one_letter_code
_entity_poly.pdbx_strand_id
1 'polypeptide(L)'
;CDNSSRVVLVAQCSLTLGRVGIFYNIILTVPSNVVRDLDCPDELAALWNEMMRAIADLAAKPHKFPRKERFVADVQISHGWMHAGYPVMIHSTVAAELVKVDHIRNVGIWGPIHELGHNQQRGCWEFPPNTTECTCNLWSVYVHEEVLGMDRAKAHPNMTLANRNYRAAEFAKGGRQLSKWDMWVALETYMQLQGKFGWDAFKKVFAAYPTMSDFPNDNEGKMNLYAETFSRTVEMNLTGFFKSWGWPITPATEEKLSNLPSWSDHPMVQYD
;
A
#
# COMPACT_ATOMS: atom_id res chain seq x y z
N CYS A 1 17.19 -36.46 -20.89
CA CYS A 1 16.21 -35.91 -19.95
C CYS A 1 16.72 -34.56 -19.48
N ASP A 2 16.44 -33.50 -20.24
CA ASP A 2 16.85 -32.15 -19.89
C ASP A 2 15.58 -31.31 -19.77
N ASN A 3 15.06 -31.24 -18.55
CA ASN A 3 13.83 -30.54 -18.20
C ASN A 3 14.20 -29.08 -17.87
N SER A 4 14.80 -28.39 -18.84
CA SER A 4 15.16 -26.99 -18.70
C SER A 4 13.89 -26.18 -18.46
N SER A 5 13.75 -25.68 -17.23
CA SER A 5 12.72 -24.77 -16.77
C SER A 5 12.75 -23.49 -17.61
N ARG A 6 12.12 -23.51 -18.78
CA ARG A 6 11.97 -22.31 -19.61
C ARG A 6 11.14 -21.31 -18.81
N VAL A 7 11.71 -20.14 -18.55
CA VAL A 7 11.02 -19.00 -17.96
C VAL A 7 10.08 -18.45 -19.02
N VAL A 8 8.79 -18.34 -18.70
CA VAL A 8 7.79 -17.81 -19.64
C VAL A 8 7.48 -16.38 -19.24
N LEU A 9 7.68 -15.48 -20.20
CA LEU A 9 7.22 -14.11 -20.10
C LEU A 9 5.70 -14.09 -20.32
N VAL A 10 4.93 -13.88 -19.26
CA VAL A 10 3.50 -13.56 -19.37
C VAL A 10 3.37 -12.06 -19.72
N ALA A 11 3.95 -11.67 -20.85
CA ALA A 11 3.68 -10.37 -21.46
C ALA A 11 2.75 -10.52 -22.67
N GLN A 12 2.60 -11.75 -23.21
CA GLN A 12 1.93 -12.03 -24.47
C GLN A 12 1.82 -13.54 -24.72
N CYS A 13 1.43 -14.34 -23.72
CA CYS A 13 1.36 -15.79 -23.92
C CYS A 13 0.09 -16.16 -24.70
N SER A 14 0.24 -16.40 -26.01
CA SER A 14 -0.72 -17.12 -26.85
C SER A 14 -0.57 -18.62 -26.55
N LEU A 15 -1.15 -19.09 -25.45
CA LEU A 15 -1.26 -20.51 -25.16
C LEU A 15 -2.65 -20.96 -25.60
N THR A 16 -2.69 -21.57 -26.79
CA THR A 16 -3.78 -22.39 -27.34
C THR A 16 -5.20 -21.78 -27.34
N LEU A 17 -5.77 -21.56 -28.53
CA LEU A 17 -7.14 -21.07 -28.83
C LEU A 17 -7.35 -19.54 -29.00
N GLY A 18 -6.30 -18.78 -29.31
CA GLY A 18 -6.47 -17.41 -29.85
C GLY A 18 -6.93 -16.35 -28.85
N ARG A 19 -6.96 -16.64 -27.55
CA ARG A 19 -7.15 -15.63 -26.49
C ARG A 19 -5.79 -15.11 -26.03
N VAL A 20 -5.61 -13.80 -26.05
CA VAL A 20 -4.40 -13.11 -25.58
C VAL A 20 -4.79 -12.10 -24.51
N GLY A 21 -4.30 -12.29 -23.29
CA GLY A 21 -4.43 -11.30 -22.22
C GLY A 21 -3.43 -10.15 -22.42
N ILE A 22 -3.94 -8.92 -22.50
CA ILE A 22 -3.10 -7.71 -22.61
C ILE A 22 -2.91 -7.10 -21.22
N PHE A 23 -1.69 -7.17 -20.69
CA PHE A 23 -1.31 -6.50 -19.44
C PHE A 23 -0.80 -5.10 -19.74
N TYR A 24 -1.47 -4.04 -19.28
CA TYR A 24 -1.12 -2.66 -19.61
C TYR A 24 0.05 -2.12 -18.81
N ASN A 25 0.08 -2.41 -17.50
CA ASN A 25 1.02 -1.80 -16.54
C ASN A 25 1.93 -2.81 -15.85
N ILE A 26 1.83 -4.11 -16.15
CA ILE A 26 2.62 -5.13 -15.47
C ILE A 26 3.13 -6.22 -16.41
N ILE A 27 4.22 -6.86 -16.02
CA ILE A 27 4.79 -8.05 -16.65
C ILE A 27 5.06 -9.08 -15.55
N LEU A 28 4.58 -10.31 -15.75
CA LEU A 28 4.83 -11.42 -14.84
C LEU A 28 5.83 -12.39 -15.48
N THR A 29 6.97 -12.58 -14.83
CA THR A 29 7.99 -13.55 -15.22
C THR A 29 7.97 -14.69 -14.24
N VAL A 30 7.43 -15.83 -14.66
CA VAL A 30 7.19 -17.00 -13.79
C VAL A 30 7.71 -18.28 -14.44
N PRO A 31 8.01 -19.32 -13.64
CA PRO A 31 8.35 -20.64 -14.16
C PRO A 31 7.25 -21.19 -15.09
N SER A 32 7.62 -21.80 -16.22
CA SER A 32 6.63 -22.30 -17.21
C SER A 32 5.62 -23.29 -16.64
N ASN A 33 5.99 -24.09 -15.65
CA ASN A 33 5.07 -25.05 -15.01
C ASN A 33 3.93 -24.34 -14.25
N VAL A 34 4.11 -23.10 -13.80
CA VAL A 34 3.10 -22.33 -13.07
C VAL A 34 1.97 -21.85 -13.99
N VAL A 35 2.25 -21.65 -15.28
CA VAL A 35 1.30 -21.14 -16.28
C VAL A 35 0.91 -22.18 -17.32
N ARG A 36 1.37 -23.43 -17.15
CA ARG A 36 1.10 -24.51 -18.11
C ARG A 36 -0.38 -24.81 -18.27
N ASP A 37 -1.13 -24.67 -17.17
CA ASP A 37 -2.56 -24.96 -17.07
C ASP A 37 -3.39 -23.66 -16.92
N LEU A 38 -2.86 -22.53 -17.41
CA LEU A 38 -3.58 -21.24 -17.38
C LEU A 38 -4.53 -21.14 -18.58
N ASP A 39 -5.79 -21.50 -18.38
CA ASP A 39 -6.79 -21.55 -19.45
C ASP A 39 -7.34 -20.17 -19.86
N CYS A 40 -7.44 -19.23 -18.92
CA CYS A 40 -8.01 -17.89 -19.12
C CYS A 40 -6.99 -16.76 -18.87
N PRO A 41 -5.97 -16.59 -19.75
CA PRO A 41 -4.97 -15.53 -19.58
C PRO A 41 -5.54 -14.11 -19.73
N ASP A 42 -6.68 -13.95 -20.40
CA ASP A 42 -7.44 -12.72 -20.54
C ASP A 42 -8.11 -12.27 -19.23
N GLU A 43 -8.71 -13.19 -18.49
CA GLU A 43 -9.27 -12.92 -17.16
C GLU A 43 -8.18 -12.51 -16.17
N LEU A 44 -7.04 -13.21 -16.20
CA LEU A 44 -5.87 -12.85 -15.39
C LEU A 44 -5.37 -11.45 -15.74
N ALA A 45 -5.26 -11.13 -17.04
CA ALA A 45 -4.83 -9.81 -17.49
C ALA A 45 -5.81 -8.71 -17.06
N ALA A 46 -7.12 -8.94 -17.19
CA ALA A 46 -8.14 -8.00 -16.76
C ALA A 46 -8.03 -7.70 -15.26
N LEU A 47 -7.91 -8.73 -14.42
CA LEU A 47 -7.75 -8.56 -12.98
C LEU A 47 -6.47 -7.79 -12.61
N TRP A 48 -5.33 -8.14 -13.22
CA TRP A 48 -4.09 -7.38 -12.99
C TRP A 48 -4.17 -5.94 -13.49
N ASN A 49 -4.88 -5.67 -14.58
CA ASN A 49 -5.10 -4.32 -15.07
C ASN A 49 -5.96 -3.49 -14.10
N GLU A 50 -6.99 -4.09 -13.50
CA GLU A 50 -7.81 -3.46 -12.47
C GLU A 50 -6.97 -3.14 -11.22
N MET A 51 -6.20 -4.11 -10.71
CA MET A 51 -5.32 -3.90 -9.56
C MET A 51 -4.26 -2.82 -9.82
N MET A 52 -3.64 -2.82 -11.00
CA MET A 52 -2.64 -1.80 -11.35
C MET A 52 -3.26 -0.42 -11.56
N ARG A 53 -4.50 -0.34 -12.04
CA ARG A 53 -5.25 0.93 -12.09
C ARG A 53 -5.50 1.43 -10.67
N ALA A 54 -5.93 0.59 -9.74
CA ALA A 54 -6.13 0.97 -8.35
C ALA A 54 -4.82 1.43 -7.68
N ILE A 55 -3.70 0.76 -7.96
CA ILE A 55 -2.38 1.20 -7.48
C ILE A 55 -2.05 2.61 -7.97
N ALA A 56 -2.29 2.89 -9.26
CA ALA A 56 -2.11 4.21 -9.85
C ALA A 56 -3.04 5.26 -9.23
N ASP A 57 -4.31 4.89 -9.03
CA ASP A 57 -5.37 5.76 -8.53
C ASP A 57 -5.10 6.19 -7.09
N LEU A 58 -4.78 5.25 -6.19
CA LEU A 58 -4.39 5.61 -4.83
C LEU A 58 -3.15 6.50 -4.84
N ALA A 59 -2.15 6.21 -5.67
CA ALA A 59 -0.94 7.01 -5.79
C ALA A 59 -1.15 8.39 -6.46
N ALA A 60 -2.38 8.72 -6.86
CA ALA A 60 -2.75 9.94 -7.59
C ALA A 60 -1.91 10.16 -8.87
N LYS A 61 -1.68 9.09 -9.63
CA LYS A 61 -0.88 9.10 -10.87
C LYS A 61 -1.72 8.68 -12.07
N PRO A 62 -1.27 9.02 -13.31
CA PRO A 62 -1.91 8.51 -14.51
C PRO A 62 -2.05 6.98 -14.50
N HIS A 63 -3.24 6.49 -14.87
CA HIS A 63 -3.52 5.05 -14.89
C HIS A 63 -2.62 4.24 -15.82
N LYS A 64 -1.95 4.88 -16.78
CA LYS A 64 -0.94 4.24 -17.62
C LYS A 64 0.43 4.61 -17.08
N PHE A 65 1.19 3.62 -16.65
CA PHE A 65 2.54 3.85 -16.15
C PHE A 65 3.49 4.20 -17.32
N PRO A 66 4.48 5.07 -17.09
CA PRO A 66 5.49 5.38 -18.10
C PRO A 66 6.29 4.12 -18.49
N ARG A 67 6.33 3.14 -17.59
CA ARG A 67 6.94 1.83 -17.79
C ARG A 67 6.18 0.79 -16.97
N LYS A 68 5.92 -0.38 -17.54
CA LYS A 68 5.27 -1.48 -16.83
C LYS A 68 6.11 -1.92 -15.64
N GLU A 69 5.49 -2.12 -14.47
CA GLU A 69 6.09 -2.84 -13.35
C GLU A 69 6.37 -4.30 -13.74
N ARG A 70 7.26 -4.96 -13.00
CA ARG A 70 7.66 -6.34 -13.32
C ARG A 70 7.80 -7.17 -12.07
N PHE A 71 7.14 -8.32 -12.07
CA PHE A 71 7.45 -9.41 -11.14
C PHE A 71 8.41 -10.40 -11.80
N VAL A 72 9.40 -10.86 -11.04
CA VAL A 72 10.29 -11.97 -11.41
C VAL A 72 10.31 -12.98 -10.28
N ALA A 73 9.84 -14.20 -10.59
CA ALA A 73 9.90 -15.33 -9.69
C ALA A 73 11.23 -16.08 -9.84
N ASP A 74 11.98 -16.19 -8.74
CA ASP A 74 13.29 -16.86 -8.70
C ASP A 74 13.43 -17.71 -7.42
N VAL A 75 14.27 -18.73 -7.45
CA VAL A 75 14.65 -19.52 -6.26
C VAL A 75 15.66 -18.77 -5.37
N GLN A 76 16.46 -17.87 -5.95
CA GLN A 76 17.48 -17.13 -5.22
C GLN A 76 17.23 -15.62 -5.35
N ILE A 77 16.53 -15.06 -4.37
CA ILE A 77 16.28 -13.62 -4.27
C ILE A 77 17.17 -13.00 -3.19
N SER A 78 17.34 -11.68 -3.24
CA SER A 78 18.31 -11.00 -2.38
C SER A 78 17.87 -10.91 -0.91
N HIS A 79 16.57 -10.86 -0.64
CA HIS A 79 16.01 -10.67 0.70
C HIS A 79 14.64 -11.34 0.82
N GLY A 80 14.36 -11.92 2.00
CA GLY A 80 13.04 -12.38 2.41
C GLY A 80 12.40 -13.42 1.48
N TRP A 81 11.07 -13.38 1.40
CA TRP A 81 10.26 -14.17 0.47
C TRP A 81 9.83 -13.37 -0.76
N MET A 82 9.81 -12.05 -0.66
CA MET A 82 9.58 -11.08 -1.72
C MET A 82 10.35 -9.80 -1.38
N HIS A 83 10.69 -9.00 -2.39
CA HIS A 83 11.17 -7.63 -2.18
C HIS A 83 10.86 -6.72 -3.36
N ALA A 84 10.55 -5.47 -3.04
CA ALA A 84 10.29 -4.41 -4.00
C ALA A 84 11.53 -4.00 -4.81
N GLY A 85 11.29 -3.14 -5.80
CA GLY A 85 12.30 -2.66 -6.73
C GLY A 85 11.83 -2.78 -8.18
N TYR A 86 12.79 -2.71 -9.10
CA TYR A 86 12.53 -2.98 -10.50
C TYR A 86 13.60 -3.92 -11.06
N PRO A 87 13.32 -5.23 -11.16
CA PRO A 87 12.02 -5.88 -10.90
C PRO A 87 11.65 -5.98 -9.41
N VAL A 88 10.36 -6.23 -9.15
CA VAL A 88 9.89 -6.83 -7.89
C VAL A 88 10.24 -8.31 -7.94
N MET A 89 11.01 -8.78 -6.97
CA MET A 89 11.43 -10.18 -6.90
C MET A 89 10.52 -10.93 -5.94
N ILE A 90 10.09 -12.12 -6.34
CA ILE A 90 9.33 -13.03 -5.49
C ILE A 90 9.98 -14.40 -5.50
N HIS A 91 9.90 -15.12 -4.39
CA HIS A 91 10.39 -16.48 -4.37
C HIS A 91 9.52 -17.37 -5.28
N SER A 92 10.13 -18.30 -6.00
CA SER A 92 9.43 -19.13 -7.00
C SER A 92 8.30 -19.99 -6.41
N THR A 93 8.34 -20.32 -5.12
CA THR A 93 7.29 -21.10 -4.43
C THR A 93 5.96 -20.38 -4.34
N VAL A 94 5.95 -19.04 -4.38
CA VAL A 94 4.75 -18.20 -4.31
C VAL A 94 4.34 -17.67 -5.70
N ALA A 95 5.05 -18.04 -6.76
CA ALA A 95 4.76 -17.60 -8.13
C ALA A 95 3.35 -17.97 -8.61
N ALA A 96 2.81 -19.09 -8.12
CA ALA A 96 1.46 -19.54 -8.47
C ALA A 96 0.36 -18.60 -7.98
N GLU A 97 0.61 -17.85 -6.91
CA GLU A 97 -0.35 -16.88 -6.36
C GLU A 97 -0.57 -15.71 -7.33
N LEU A 98 0.44 -15.35 -8.13
CA LEU A 98 0.33 -14.26 -9.10
C LEU A 98 -0.55 -14.58 -10.32
N VAL A 99 -0.82 -15.85 -10.59
CA VAL A 99 -1.48 -16.27 -11.85
C VAL A 99 -2.81 -16.99 -11.64
N LYS A 100 -3.16 -17.36 -10.41
CA LYS A 100 -4.41 -18.04 -10.09
C LYS A 100 -5.51 -17.03 -9.75
N VAL A 101 -6.35 -16.70 -10.73
CA VAL A 101 -7.45 -15.73 -10.58
C VAL A 101 -8.34 -16.04 -9.37
N ASP A 102 -8.75 -17.30 -9.20
CA ASP A 102 -9.57 -17.72 -8.06
C ASP A 102 -8.88 -17.50 -6.71
N HIS A 103 -7.57 -17.71 -6.65
CA HIS A 103 -6.80 -17.45 -5.44
C HIS A 103 -6.75 -15.95 -5.15
N ILE A 104 -6.43 -15.12 -6.15
CA ILE A 104 -6.39 -13.66 -6.02
C ILE A 104 -7.74 -13.12 -5.55
N ARG A 105 -8.86 -13.59 -6.12
CA ARG A 105 -10.19 -13.10 -5.75
C ARG A 105 -10.67 -13.57 -4.37
N ASN A 106 -10.42 -14.82 -4.01
CA ASN A 106 -11.01 -15.41 -2.80
C ASN A 106 -10.10 -15.35 -1.56
N VAL A 107 -8.78 -15.35 -1.77
CA VAL A 107 -7.78 -15.32 -0.68
C VAL A 107 -7.07 -13.97 -0.63
N GLY A 108 -6.82 -13.35 -1.78
CA GLY A 108 -6.03 -12.12 -1.87
C GLY A 108 -4.55 -12.39 -2.04
N ILE A 109 -3.79 -11.32 -2.32
CA ILE A 109 -2.34 -11.36 -2.58
C ILE A 109 -1.65 -10.19 -1.87
N TRP A 110 -1.76 -10.15 -0.53
CA TRP A 110 -1.23 -9.06 0.29
C TRP A 110 0.25 -8.77 0.03
N GLY A 111 1.09 -9.81 0.01
CA GLY A 111 2.55 -9.69 -0.21
C GLY A 111 2.89 -9.04 -1.55
N PRO A 112 2.45 -9.57 -2.69
CA PRO A 112 2.71 -8.94 -3.99
C PRO A 112 2.24 -7.48 -4.08
N ILE A 113 1.07 -7.14 -3.53
CA ILE A 113 0.59 -5.75 -3.53
C ILE A 113 1.41 -4.87 -2.58
N HIS A 114 1.87 -5.40 -1.45
CA HIS A 114 2.76 -4.71 -0.51
C HIS A 114 4.06 -4.28 -1.21
N GLU A 115 4.67 -5.16 -1.99
CA GLU A 115 5.88 -4.82 -2.78
C GLU A 115 5.61 -3.75 -3.85
N LEU A 116 4.46 -3.79 -4.50
CA LEU A 116 4.07 -2.73 -5.44
C LEU A 116 3.79 -1.40 -4.71
N GLY A 117 3.29 -1.47 -3.47
CA GLY A 117 3.10 -0.33 -2.57
C GLY A 117 4.42 0.37 -2.24
N HIS A 118 5.49 -0.38 -1.99
CA HIS A 118 6.84 0.19 -1.83
C HIS A 118 7.27 1.03 -3.04
N ASN A 119 7.01 0.56 -4.27
CA ASN A 119 7.31 1.34 -5.49
C ASN A 119 6.49 2.66 -5.59
N GLN A 120 5.39 2.78 -4.83
CA GLN A 120 4.57 3.99 -4.78
C GLN A 120 4.93 4.97 -3.68
N GLN A 121 5.67 4.55 -2.65
CA GLN A 121 6.16 5.44 -1.60
C GLN A 121 6.95 6.63 -2.17
N ARG A 122 6.91 7.78 -1.50
CA ARG A 122 7.58 9.02 -1.94
C ARG A 122 8.23 9.73 -0.78
N GLY A 123 9.51 10.04 -0.91
CA GLY A 123 10.31 10.65 0.17
C GLY A 123 9.75 11.94 0.76
N CYS A 124 8.90 12.69 0.04
CA CYS A 124 8.28 13.93 0.52
C CYS A 124 7.22 13.72 1.62
N TRP A 125 6.64 12.53 1.74
CA TRP A 125 5.64 12.20 2.77
C TRP A 125 5.97 10.94 3.58
N GLU A 126 7.15 10.36 3.37
CA GLU A 126 7.65 9.22 4.14
C GLU A 126 8.53 9.70 5.30
N PHE A 127 8.45 8.99 6.43
CA PHE A 127 9.22 9.22 7.65
C PHE A 127 10.03 7.95 8.03
N PRO A 128 11.08 7.57 7.27
CA PRO A 128 11.89 6.39 7.59
C PRO A 128 12.59 6.53 8.95
N PRO A 129 12.77 5.43 9.71
CA PRO A 129 12.40 4.06 9.36
C PRO A 129 10.92 3.73 9.61
N ASN A 130 10.18 4.58 10.33
CA ASN A 130 8.84 4.29 10.82
C ASN A 130 7.84 3.94 9.72
N THR A 131 7.91 4.64 8.59
CA THR A 131 6.96 4.44 7.49
C THR A 131 7.39 3.42 6.44
N THR A 132 8.66 2.99 6.45
CA THR A 132 9.25 2.12 5.40
C THR A 132 8.38 0.89 5.15
N GLU A 133 8.03 0.15 6.19
CA GLU A 133 7.20 -1.06 6.14
C GLU A 133 5.72 -0.80 6.48
N CYS A 134 5.31 0.47 6.54
CA CYS A 134 3.98 0.88 6.98
C CYS A 134 3.14 1.36 5.80
N THR A 135 3.54 2.46 5.15
CA THR A 135 2.68 3.14 4.15
C THR A 135 2.53 2.33 2.86
N CYS A 136 3.48 1.45 2.53
CA CYS A 136 3.33 0.47 1.46
C CYS A 136 2.06 -0.40 1.63
N ASN A 137 1.66 -0.70 2.87
CA ASN A 137 0.44 -1.48 3.15
C ASN A 137 -0.86 -0.71 2.86
N LEU A 138 -0.82 0.62 2.65
CA LEU A 138 -2.01 1.36 2.20
C LEU A 138 -2.52 0.81 0.87
N TRP A 139 -1.60 0.45 -0.04
CA TRP A 139 -1.95 -0.18 -1.30
C TRP A 139 -2.51 -1.59 -1.11
N SER A 140 -1.93 -2.38 -0.20
CA SER A 140 -2.46 -3.71 0.11
C SER A 140 -3.90 -3.62 0.60
N VAL A 141 -4.21 -2.74 1.55
CA VAL A 141 -5.60 -2.56 2.01
C VAL A 141 -6.48 -2.06 0.86
N TYR A 142 -6.06 -1.02 0.14
CA TYR A 142 -6.85 -0.39 -0.92
C TYR A 142 -7.24 -1.35 -2.04
N VAL A 143 -6.28 -2.13 -2.57
CA VAL A 143 -6.58 -3.09 -3.64
C VAL A 143 -7.52 -4.20 -3.16
N HIS A 144 -7.33 -4.70 -1.94
CA HIS A 144 -8.21 -5.75 -1.42
C HIS A 144 -9.64 -5.24 -1.23
N GLU A 145 -9.82 -4.02 -0.75
CA GLU A 145 -11.15 -3.43 -0.57
C GLU A 145 -11.81 -3.07 -1.91
N GLU A 146 -11.14 -2.27 -2.73
CA GLU A 146 -11.77 -1.61 -3.88
C GLU A 146 -11.79 -2.46 -5.15
N VAL A 147 -10.85 -3.39 -5.30
CA VAL A 147 -10.76 -4.24 -6.49
C VAL A 147 -11.22 -5.66 -6.20
N LEU A 148 -10.77 -6.23 -5.07
CA LEU A 148 -11.12 -7.61 -4.72
C LEU A 148 -12.45 -7.70 -3.95
N GLY A 149 -13.04 -6.56 -3.53
CA GLY A 149 -14.30 -6.53 -2.80
C GLY A 149 -14.21 -7.22 -1.44
N MET A 150 -13.02 -7.26 -0.86
CA MET A 150 -12.71 -7.99 0.35
C MET A 150 -12.69 -7.06 1.56
N ASP A 151 -13.39 -7.47 2.62
CA ASP A 151 -13.24 -6.83 3.93
C ASP A 151 -11.77 -6.92 4.37
N ARG A 152 -11.16 -5.79 4.76
CA ARG A 152 -9.75 -5.75 5.16
C ARG A 152 -9.39 -6.76 6.26
N ALA A 153 -10.31 -7.09 7.17
CA ALA A 153 -10.09 -8.09 8.22
C ALA A 153 -9.94 -9.52 7.66
N LYS A 154 -10.45 -9.78 6.46
CA LYS A 154 -10.23 -11.02 5.70
C LYS A 154 -8.97 -10.97 4.84
N ALA A 155 -8.55 -9.78 4.42
CA ALA A 155 -7.35 -9.58 3.59
C ALA A 155 -6.06 -9.91 4.35
N HIS A 156 -5.98 -9.62 5.65
CA HIS A 156 -4.83 -9.97 6.47
C HIS A 156 -5.21 -10.09 7.96
N PRO A 157 -4.70 -11.08 8.70
CA PRO A 157 -5.07 -11.32 10.11
C PRO A 157 -4.77 -10.12 11.03
N ASN A 158 -3.72 -9.34 10.73
CA ASN A 158 -3.43 -8.12 11.48
C ASN A 158 -4.50 -7.03 11.29
N MET A 159 -5.29 -7.06 10.22
CA MET A 159 -6.28 -6.01 9.95
C MET A 159 -7.62 -6.21 10.65
N THR A 160 -7.78 -7.28 11.44
CA THR A 160 -8.97 -7.45 12.29
C THR A 160 -9.09 -6.30 13.29
N LEU A 161 -10.32 -5.85 13.55
CA LEU A 161 -10.59 -4.73 14.48
C LEU A 161 -9.97 -4.97 15.86
N ALA A 162 -10.00 -6.22 16.36
CA ALA A 162 -9.40 -6.60 17.63
C ALA A 162 -7.88 -6.34 17.65
N ASN A 163 -7.15 -6.79 16.62
CA ASN A 163 -5.70 -6.60 16.53
C ASN A 163 -5.33 -5.12 16.36
N ARG A 164 -6.13 -4.38 15.57
CA ARG A 164 -5.96 -2.94 15.36
C ARG A 164 -6.14 -2.14 16.65
N ASN A 165 -7.23 -2.39 17.38
CA ASN A 165 -7.50 -1.75 18.67
C ASN A 165 -6.47 -2.14 19.74
N TYR A 166 -6.06 -3.40 19.77
CA TYR A 166 -5.01 -3.87 20.67
C TYR A 166 -3.69 -3.11 20.46
N ARG A 167 -3.25 -2.93 19.21
CA ARG A 167 -2.03 -2.16 18.91
C ARG A 167 -2.13 -0.71 19.35
N ALA A 168 -3.25 -0.04 19.07
CA ALA A 168 -3.47 1.34 19.46
C ALA A 168 -3.45 1.50 21.00
N ALA A 169 -4.13 0.60 21.71
CA ALA A 169 -4.16 0.57 23.17
C ALA A 169 -2.76 0.34 23.78
N GLU A 170 -2.02 -0.66 23.29
CA GLU A 170 -0.69 -0.97 23.81
C GLU A 170 0.33 0.14 23.50
N PHE A 171 0.23 0.78 22.33
CA PHE A 171 1.06 1.93 22.00
C PHE A 171 0.79 3.12 22.94
N ALA A 172 -0.48 3.42 23.22
CA ALA A 172 -0.85 4.46 24.17
C ALA A 172 -0.35 4.15 25.58
N LYS A 173 -0.58 2.92 26.08
CA LYS A 173 -0.10 2.42 27.37
C LYS A 173 1.43 2.44 27.48
N GLY A 174 2.14 2.20 26.37
CA GLY A 174 3.59 2.29 26.27
C GLY A 174 4.16 3.71 26.28
N GLY A 175 3.32 4.72 26.50
CA GLY A 175 3.73 6.13 26.58
C GLY A 175 3.84 6.83 25.23
N ARG A 176 3.22 6.29 24.17
CA ARG A 176 3.17 6.89 22.83
C ARG A 176 4.56 7.23 22.26
N GLN A 177 5.55 6.38 22.56
CA GLN A 177 6.93 6.60 22.13
C GLN A 177 7.05 6.46 20.62
N LEU A 178 7.42 7.54 19.92
CA LEU A 178 7.54 7.54 18.45
C LEU A 178 8.53 6.48 17.92
N SER A 179 9.53 6.08 18.71
CA SER A 179 10.44 4.98 18.39
C SER A 179 9.79 3.60 18.33
N LYS A 180 8.56 3.46 18.85
CA LYS A 180 7.70 2.26 18.80
C LYS A 180 6.53 2.40 17.83
N TRP A 181 6.46 3.52 17.11
CA TRP A 181 5.47 3.76 16.07
C TRP A 181 6.01 3.23 14.73
N ASP A 182 5.97 1.92 14.50
CA ASP A 182 6.49 1.29 13.29
C ASP A 182 5.49 0.32 12.65
N MET A 183 5.71 -0.03 11.37
CA MET A 183 4.96 -1.04 10.60
C MET A 183 3.44 -1.03 10.89
N TRP A 184 2.94 -2.01 11.66
CA TRP A 184 1.52 -2.18 11.95
C TRP A 184 0.97 -1.16 12.94
N VAL A 185 1.78 -0.71 13.91
CA VAL A 185 1.37 0.35 14.84
C VAL A 185 1.25 1.66 14.07
N ALA A 186 2.22 1.96 13.22
CA ALA A 186 2.18 3.14 12.37
C ALA A 186 1.00 3.11 11.39
N LEU A 187 0.69 1.93 10.82
CA LEU A 187 -0.42 1.76 9.90
C LEU A 187 -1.77 2.12 10.53
N GLU A 188 -1.95 1.94 11.84
CA GLU A 188 -3.20 2.30 12.51
C GLU A 188 -3.54 3.77 12.43
N THR A 189 -2.54 4.66 12.51
CA THR A 189 -2.74 6.10 12.34
C THR A 189 -3.42 6.37 10.99
N TYR A 190 -2.92 5.76 9.91
CA TYR A 190 -3.49 5.92 8.58
C TYR A 190 -4.85 5.21 8.43
N MET A 191 -5.03 4.05 9.04
CA MET A 191 -6.31 3.33 8.98
C MET A 191 -7.43 4.03 9.76
N GLN A 192 -7.10 4.77 10.82
CA GLN A 192 -8.06 5.63 11.53
C GLN A 192 -8.44 6.86 10.69
N LEU A 193 -7.48 7.48 10.00
CA LEU A 193 -7.76 8.54 9.02
C LEU A 193 -8.65 8.01 7.88
N GLN A 194 -8.32 6.84 7.32
CA GLN A 194 -9.09 6.22 6.25
C GLN A 194 -10.51 5.87 6.73
N GLY A 195 -10.67 5.37 7.96
CA GLY A 195 -11.97 5.07 8.52
C GLY A 195 -12.88 6.30 8.69
N LYS A 196 -12.29 7.48 8.95
CA LYS A 196 -13.04 8.74 9.12
C LYS A 196 -13.31 9.46 7.80
N PHE A 197 -12.30 9.52 6.91
CA PHE A 197 -12.30 10.41 5.74
C PHE A 197 -12.34 9.67 4.39
N GLY A 198 -12.22 8.35 4.40
CA GLY A 198 -12.24 7.52 3.19
C GLY A 198 -10.96 7.62 2.34
N TRP A 199 -10.92 6.81 1.28
CA TRP A 199 -9.76 6.74 0.37
C TRP A 199 -9.58 8.00 -0.48
N ASP A 200 -10.66 8.73 -0.78
CA ASP A 200 -10.59 9.96 -1.57
C ASP A 200 -9.76 11.06 -0.88
N ALA A 201 -9.78 11.10 0.46
CA ALA A 201 -8.91 12.00 1.21
C ALA A 201 -7.43 11.68 0.97
N PHE A 202 -7.04 10.40 0.98
CA PHE A 202 -5.66 9.98 0.70
C PHE A 202 -5.24 10.35 -0.71
N LYS A 203 -6.08 10.09 -1.71
CA LYS A 203 -5.80 10.46 -3.11
C LYS A 203 -5.56 11.96 -3.25
N LYS A 204 -6.41 12.79 -2.63
CA LYS A 204 -6.24 14.26 -2.63
C LYS A 204 -4.96 14.70 -1.93
N VAL A 205 -4.63 14.11 -0.77
CA VAL A 205 -3.39 14.40 -0.05
C VAL A 205 -2.18 14.04 -0.91
N PHE A 206 -2.12 12.84 -1.49
CA PHE A 206 -1.00 12.43 -2.34
C PHE A 206 -0.90 13.26 -3.62
N ALA A 207 -2.03 13.71 -4.19
CA ALA A 207 -2.07 14.61 -5.33
C ALA A 207 -1.53 16.02 -5.04
N ALA A 208 -1.57 16.47 -3.77
CA ALA A 208 -1.11 17.79 -3.38
C ALA A 208 0.43 17.90 -3.42
N TYR A 209 1.15 16.85 -3.03
CA TYR A 209 2.61 16.89 -2.89
C TYR A 209 3.38 17.16 -4.20
N PRO A 210 3.04 16.59 -5.37
CA PRO A 210 3.68 16.96 -6.63
C PRO A 210 3.56 18.45 -7.01
N THR A 211 2.61 19.17 -6.42
CA THR A 211 2.41 20.62 -6.65
C THR A 211 3.20 21.50 -5.70
N MET A 212 3.83 20.92 -4.67
CA MET A 212 4.62 21.65 -3.68
C MET A 212 6.01 21.96 -4.26
N SER A 213 6.44 23.21 -4.11
CA SER A 213 7.76 23.67 -4.56
C SER A 213 8.89 23.26 -3.62
N ASP A 214 8.58 23.02 -2.36
CA ASP A 214 9.54 22.63 -1.32
C ASP A 214 8.85 21.78 -0.24
N PHE A 215 9.59 20.88 0.38
CA PHE A 215 9.14 20.08 1.51
C PHE A 215 10.32 19.78 2.46
N PRO A 216 10.08 19.64 3.77
CA PRO A 216 11.14 19.35 4.72
C PRO A 216 11.89 18.06 4.41
N ASN A 217 13.18 18.03 4.71
CA ASN A 217 14.02 16.84 4.51
C ASN A 217 14.11 15.96 5.77
N ASP A 218 13.81 16.51 6.94
CA ASP A 218 13.74 15.80 8.22
C ASP A 218 12.33 15.27 8.52
N ASN A 219 12.23 14.24 9.36
CA ASN A 219 10.96 13.59 9.66
C ASN A 219 10.00 14.48 10.46
N GLU A 220 10.49 15.31 11.37
CA GLU A 220 9.64 16.19 12.18
C GLU A 220 8.92 17.21 11.30
N GLY A 221 9.66 17.88 10.41
CA GLY A 221 9.11 18.79 9.42
C GLY A 221 8.10 18.10 8.51
N LYS A 222 8.42 16.89 8.01
CA LYS A 222 7.50 16.14 7.14
C LYS A 222 6.22 15.70 7.85
N MET A 223 6.29 15.28 9.12
CA MET A 223 5.12 14.95 9.93
C MET A 223 4.21 16.15 10.13
N ASN A 224 4.78 17.33 10.40
CA ASN A 224 4.04 18.58 10.52
C ASN A 224 3.40 18.99 9.18
N LEU A 225 4.14 18.89 8.07
CA LEU A 225 3.62 19.16 6.73
C LEU A 225 2.49 18.18 6.35
N TYR A 226 2.62 16.89 6.69
CA TYR A 226 1.58 15.90 6.46
C TYR A 226 0.32 16.21 7.27
N ALA A 227 0.47 16.54 8.57
CA ALA A 227 -0.63 16.93 9.42
C ALA A 227 -1.36 18.17 8.88
N GLU A 228 -0.62 19.18 8.42
CA GLU A 228 -1.18 20.37 7.77
C GLU A 228 -1.91 20.02 6.48
N THR A 229 -1.26 19.29 5.58
CA THR A 229 -1.80 18.92 4.26
C THR A 229 -3.07 18.11 4.40
N PHE A 230 -3.07 17.10 5.27
CA PHE A 230 -4.24 16.27 5.50
C PHE A 230 -5.37 17.09 6.14
N SER A 231 -5.08 17.87 7.19
CA SER A 231 -6.08 18.71 7.87
C SER A 231 -6.77 19.68 6.91
N ARG A 232 -6.01 20.34 6.03
CA ARG A 232 -6.57 21.23 5.01
C ARG A 232 -7.40 20.48 3.98
N THR A 233 -6.97 19.28 3.59
CA THR A 233 -7.69 18.45 2.61
C THR A 233 -9.06 18.00 3.12
N VAL A 234 -9.19 17.74 4.42
CA VAL A 234 -10.44 17.26 5.04
C VAL A 234 -11.18 18.35 5.83
N GLU A 235 -10.71 19.59 5.75
CA GLU A 235 -11.29 20.76 6.42
C GLU A 235 -11.52 20.56 7.92
N MET A 236 -10.60 19.83 8.57
CA MET A 236 -10.68 19.49 9.99
C MET A 236 -9.28 19.54 10.59
N ASN A 237 -9.15 20.12 11.79
CA ASN A 237 -7.89 20.19 12.50
C ASN A 237 -7.54 18.82 13.11
N LEU A 238 -6.51 18.16 12.56
CA LEU A 238 -6.04 16.84 12.97
C LEU A 238 -4.83 16.88 13.92
N THR A 239 -4.38 18.05 14.38
CA THR A 239 -3.17 18.13 15.21
C THR A 239 -3.31 17.34 16.51
N GLY A 240 -4.47 17.41 17.17
CA GLY A 240 -4.77 16.61 18.36
C GLY A 240 -4.62 15.11 18.10
N PHE A 241 -5.20 14.64 17.00
CA PHE A 241 -5.10 13.24 16.58
C PHE A 241 -3.65 12.77 16.37
N PHE A 242 -2.84 13.55 15.63
CA PHE A 242 -1.45 13.19 15.39
C PHE A 242 -0.61 13.24 16.68
N LYS A 243 -0.88 14.20 17.58
CA LYS A 243 -0.25 14.24 18.91
C LYS A 243 -0.57 13.01 19.75
N SER A 244 -1.80 12.50 19.70
CA SER A 244 -2.16 11.25 20.41
C SER A 244 -1.47 10.01 19.85
N TRP A 245 -0.92 10.10 18.64
CA TRP A 245 -0.02 9.10 18.04
C TRP A 245 1.48 9.38 18.28
N GLY A 246 1.81 10.35 19.14
CA GLY A 246 3.18 10.67 19.52
C GLY A 246 3.96 11.50 18.48
N TRP A 247 3.29 12.05 17.47
CA TRP A 247 3.95 12.90 16.48
C TRP A 247 4.35 14.26 17.10
N PRO A 248 5.53 14.80 16.77
CA PRO A 248 6.03 16.07 17.27
C PRO A 248 5.37 17.27 16.56
N ILE A 249 4.05 17.41 16.72
CA ILE A 249 3.31 18.53 16.12
C ILE A 249 3.65 19.82 16.87
N THR A 250 4.16 20.80 16.12
CA THR A 250 4.64 22.07 16.64
C THR A 250 3.50 23.07 16.84
N PRO A 251 3.66 24.07 17.75
CA PRO A 251 2.68 25.15 17.92
C PRO A 251 2.39 25.93 16.63
N ALA A 252 3.39 26.10 15.76
CA ALA A 252 3.22 26.78 14.48
C ALA A 252 2.24 26.05 13.55
N THR A 253 2.28 24.70 13.53
CA THR A 253 1.33 23.88 12.77
C THR A 253 -0.09 23.99 13.37
N GLU A 254 -0.21 24.03 14.70
CA GLU A 254 -1.51 24.22 15.36
C GLU A 254 -2.12 25.59 15.05
N GLU A 255 -1.30 26.65 15.11
CA GLU A 255 -1.73 28.01 14.78
C GLU A 255 -2.27 28.10 13.35
N LYS A 256 -1.56 27.52 12.37
CA LYS A 256 -1.98 27.46 10.95
C LYS A 256 -3.32 26.76 10.72
N LEU A 257 -3.71 25.86 11.62
CA LEU A 257 -4.92 25.03 11.54
C LEU A 257 -6.00 25.46 12.55
N SER A 258 -5.76 26.50 13.35
CA SER A 258 -6.63 26.94 14.44
C SER A 258 -8.04 27.35 14.00
N ASN A 259 -8.20 27.77 12.74
CA ASN A 259 -9.48 28.15 12.16
C ASN A 259 -10.33 26.95 11.69
N LEU A 260 -9.79 25.73 11.67
CA LEU A 260 -10.52 24.52 11.31
C LEU A 260 -11.18 23.88 12.54
N PRO A 261 -12.36 23.23 12.40
CA PRO A 261 -12.97 22.49 13.49
C PRO A 261 -12.07 21.35 13.97
N SER A 262 -11.92 21.20 15.29
CA SER A 262 -11.07 20.15 15.87
C SER A 262 -11.73 18.77 15.79
N TRP A 263 -10.95 17.74 15.43
CA TRP A 263 -11.38 16.34 15.55
C TRP A 263 -11.30 15.84 16.99
N SER A 264 -12.16 16.38 17.86
CA SER A 264 -12.11 16.14 19.31
C SER A 264 -12.52 14.73 19.75
N ASP A 265 -13.24 13.97 18.92
CA ASP A 265 -13.71 12.60 19.19
C ASP A 265 -12.88 11.54 18.44
N HIS A 266 -11.63 11.84 18.12
CA HIS A 266 -10.78 10.93 17.36
C HIS A 266 -10.53 9.61 18.12
N PRO A 267 -10.29 8.47 17.44
CA PRO A 267 -10.25 7.16 18.10
C PRO A 267 -9.23 7.01 19.23
N MET A 268 -8.16 7.80 19.24
CA MET A 268 -7.15 7.73 20.31
C MET A 268 -7.60 8.33 21.65
N VAL A 269 -8.69 9.13 21.71
CA VAL A 269 -9.14 9.74 22.98
C VAL A 269 -9.58 8.72 24.02
N GLN A 270 -9.96 7.51 23.59
CA GLN A 270 -10.38 6.44 24.47
C GLN A 270 -9.21 5.82 25.28
N TYR A 271 -7.96 6.19 24.94
CA TYR A 271 -6.74 5.71 25.59
C TYR A 271 -5.99 6.81 26.34
N ASP A 272 -6.61 7.98 26.52
CA ASP A 272 -6.06 9.11 27.25
C ASP A 272 -6.18 8.97 28.77
#